data_AF-A0A1I7GW95-F1
#
_entry.id   AF-A0A1I7GW95-F1
#
_cell.length_a   1.000
_cell.length_b   1.000
_cell.length_c   1.000
_cell.angle_alpha   90.00
_cell.angle_beta   90.00
_cell.angle_gamma   90.00
#
_symmetry.space_group_name_H-M   'P 1'
#
loop_
_entity.id
_entity.type
_entity.pdbx_description
1 polymer ?
#
loop_
_entity_poly.entity_id
_entity_poly.type
_entity_poly.pdbx_seq_one_letter_code
_entity_poly.pdbx_strand_id
1 'polypeptide(L)'
;MRLELSQNIKKYRKEMNLTQEELAETFGVTVGAVSKWESGSTVPDILTMMELADFFNVSMDVLLGYNLSSKSIDDIYHRLCDLTTEQKFDEAVSEAEKALVRYPTCFKIIMACAALYNVLFINGGKEDDAQKAVELYERALKYFSQNDNLSVTEVSIRMDIARLKSFNDTDGALSEFNKINHMGIADIEIARLLSSKGKTEEALDRCTKAMLYNLMREYDIALNMSSLIASRGTKKDFKEAYDILDRGIAYIDSAGNGKISCATKFKINLLIIKAMTLCFLKEYDSMKKLIAEAGMLAKKYDADPNNAFHNGMNFWHAKEDFAPYGFDDLGSGAIETIELFFAETPELYPSKETKEFKEAKKYWHNEAKEYWHSIKDQ
;
A
#
# COMPACT_ATOMS: atom_id res chain seq x y z
N MET A 1 36.21 -14.70 18.07
CA MET A 1 35.71 -16.09 18.04
C MET A 1 36.41 -16.84 19.16
N ARG A 2 35.68 -17.37 20.13
CA ARG A 2 36.27 -18.11 21.26
C ARG A 2 35.72 -19.53 21.19
N LEU A 3 36.56 -20.48 20.85
CA LEU A 3 36.23 -21.90 20.85
C LEU A 3 36.56 -22.44 22.25
N GLU A 4 35.71 -23.31 22.79
CA GLU A 4 35.88 -23.91 24.12
C GLU A 4 36.26 -25.40 24.02
N LEU A 5 36.83 -25.81 22.87
CA LEU A 5 37.15 -27.19 22.52
C LEU A 5 37.96 -27.92 23.60
N SER A 6 39.04 -27.31 24.09
CA SER A 6 39.93 -27.93 25.08
C SER A 6 39.21 -28.16 26.42
N GLN A 7 38.38 -27.20 26.85
CA GLN A 7 37.56 -27.34 28.05
C GLN A 7 36.46 -28.39 27.86
N ASN A 8 35.88 -28.47 26.67
CA ASN A 8 34.82 -29.43 26.35
C ASN A 8 35.34 -30.87 26.26
N ILE A 9 36.47 -31.13 25.61
CA ILE A 9 37.10 -32.47 25.60
C ILE A 9 37.34 -32.93 27.04
N LYS A 10 37.91 -32.06 27.88
CA LYS A 10 38.17 -32.35 29.29
C LYS A 10 36.89 -32.58 30.09
N LYS A 11 35.86 -31.78 29.84
CA LYS A 11 34.55 -31.87 30.48
C LYS A 11 33.89 -33.21 30.14
N TYR A 12 33.72 -33.54 28.87
CA TYR A 12 33.03 -34.75 28.44
C TYR A 12 33.76 -36.03 28.81
N ARG A 13 35.11 -36.04 28.72
CA ARG A 13 35.90 -37.16 29.26
C ARG A 13 35.60 -37.41 30.74
N LYS A 14 35.57 -36.35 31.55
CA LYS A 14 35.27 -36.44 32.99
C LYS A 14 33.82 -36.86 33.27
N GLU A 15 32.86 -36.40 32.47
CA GLU A 15 31.46 -36.83 32.59
C GLU A 15 31.29 -38.33 32.31
N MET A 16 32.14 -38.91 31.46
CA MET A 16 32.24 -40.36 31.23
C MET A 16 33.11 -41.09 32.27
N ASN A 17 33.64 -40.40 33.29
CA ASN A 17 34.56 -40.94 34.31
C ASN A 17 35.87 -41.56 33.78
N LEU A 18 36.35 -41.12 32.61
CA LEU A 18 37.59 -41.64 32.01
C LEU A 18 38.82 -40.85 32.46
N THR A 19 39.99 -41.48 32.55
CA THR A 19 41.31 -40.81 32.68
C THR A 19 41.85 -40.34 31.33
N GLN A 20 42.92 -39.52 31.33
CA GLN A 20 43.56 -39.11 30.07
C GLN A 20 44.20 -40.30 29.36
N GLU A 21 44.69 -41.27 30.14
CA GLU A 21 45.26 -42.54 29.66
C GLU A 21 44.19 -43.39 28.95
N GLU A 22 43.02 -43.55 29.55
CA GLU A 22 41.91 -44.33 28.99
C GLU A 22 41.35 -43.70 27.70
N LEU A 23 41.25 -42.37 27.66
CA LEU A 23 40.87 -41.68 26.43
C LEU A 23 41.95 -41.84 25.35
N ALA A 24 43.23 -41.76 25.72
CA ALA A 24 44.33 -41.92 24.76
C ALA A 24 44.35 -43.33 24.14
N GLU A 25 44.11 -44.37 24.95
CA GLU A 25 43.99 -45.75 24.49
C GLU A 25 42.81 -45.94 23.52
N THR A 26 41.65 -45.36 23.85
CA THR A 26 40.44 -45.43 23.01
C THR A 26 40.67 -44.89 21.60
N PHE A 27 41.42 -43.78 21.49
CA PHE A 27 41.69 -43.10 20.22
C PHE A 27 43.02 -43.49 19.57
N GLY A 28 43.76 -44.46 20.15
CA GLY A 28 45.05 -44.90 19.61
C GLY A 28 46.12 -43.81 19.60
N VAL A 29 46.07 -42.86 20.54
CA VAL A 29 47.01 -41.74 20.65
C VAL A 29 47.83 -41.81 21.94
N THR A 30 48.82 -40.91 22.07
CA THR A 30 49.58 -40.81 23.33
C THR A 30 48.81 -40.01 24.37
N VAL A 31 49.02 -40.34 25.66
CA VAL A 31 48.48 -39.55 26.80
C VAL A 31 48.87 -38.08 26.70
N GLY A 32 50.10 -37.81 26.22
CA GLY A 32 50.60 -36.47 25.97
C GLY A 32 49.82 -35.72 24.89
N ALA A 33 49.24 -36.41 23.89
CA ALA A 33 48.35 -35.80 22.91
C ALA A 33 47.06 -35.34 23.57
N VAL A 34 46.40 -36.21 24.34
CA VAL A 34 45.18 -35.87 25.09
C VAL A 34 45.44 -34.71 26.06
N SER A 35 46.54 -34.72 26.80
CA SER A 35 46.90 -33.60 27.69
C SER A 35 47.10 -32.29 26.94
N LYS A 36 47.66 -32.32 25.72
CA LYS A 36 47.83 -31.12 24.89
C LYS A 36 46.50 -30.64 24.32
N TRP A 37 45.59 -31.55 23.97
CA TRP A 37 44.22 -31.20 23.58
C TRP A 37 43.46 -30.51 24.71
N GLU A 38 43.47 -31.10 25.91
CA GLU A 38 42.74 -30.55 27.07
C GLU A 38 43.34 -29.26 27.63
N SER A 39 44.61 -28.97 27.35
CA SER A 39 45.25 -27.70 27.70
C SER A 39 45.13 -26.64 26.61
N GLY A 40 44.62 -27.00 25.42
CA GLY A 40 44.58 -26.13 24.25
C GLY A 40 45.95 -25.89 23.59
N SER A 41 46.98 -26.64 23.98
CA SER A 41 48.33 -26.54 23.41
C SER A 41 48.39 -27.04 21.96
N THR A 42 47.55 -28.04 21.63
CA THR A 42 47.35 -28.54 20.27
C THR A 42 45.88 -28.84 20.05
N VAL A 43 45.45 -28.83 18.79
CA VAL A 43 44.08 -29.16 18.40
C VAL A 43 44.10 -30.54 17.71
N PRO A 44 43.17 -31.46 18.04
CA PRO A 44 43.03 -32.69 17.26
C PRO A 44 42.71 -32.36 15.80
N ASP A 45 43.06 -33.23 14.85
CA ASP A 45 42.62 -33.02 13.47
C ASP A 45 41.10 -33.17 13.31
N ILE A 46 40.58 -32.81 12.14
CA ILE A 46 39.14 -32.80 11.90
C ILE A 46 38.49 -34.19 12.04
N LEU A 47 39.20 -35.25 11.65
CA LEU A 47 38.69 -36.63 11.75
C LEU A 47 38.61 -37.05 13.21
N THR A 48 39.68 -36.79 13.98
CA THR A 48 39.72 -37.05 15.42
C THR A 48 38.67 -36.26 16.18
N MET A 49 38.40 -35.00 15.78
CA MET A 49 37.32 -34.20 16.38
C MET A 49 35.93 -34.77 16.07
N MET A 50 35.70 -35.30 14.87
CA MET A 50 34.44 -35.98 14.53
C MET A 50 34.26 -37.25 15.37
N GLU A 51 35.32 -38.06 15.50
CA GLU A 51 35.30 -39.27 16.33
C GLU A 51 35.08 -38.93 17.81
N LEU A 52 35.69 -37.86 18.33
CA LEU A 52 35.45 -37.36 19.70
C LEU A 52 34.01 -36.91 19.89
N ALA A 53 33.42 -36.22 18.92
CA ALA A 53 32.03 -35.76 18.99
C ALA A 53 31.07 -36.95 19.05
N ASP A 54 31.27 -37.94 18.18
CA ASP A 54 30.49 -39.19 18.17
C ASP A 54 30.67 -39.98 19.47
N PHE A 55 31.92 -40.11 19.96
CA PHE A 55 32.24 -40.83 21.20
C PHE A 55 31.60 -40.19 22.44
N PHE A 56 31.63 -38.86 22.53
CA PHE A 56 30.97 -38.12 23.61
C PHE A 56 29.45 -37.96 23.40
N ASN A 57 28.91 -38.45 22.29
CA ASN A 57 27.51 -38.33 21.89
C ASN A 57 27.01 -36.87 21.91
N VAL A 58 27.82 -35.98 21.33
CA VAL A 58 27.49 -34.55 21.16
C VAL A 58 27.70 -34.14 19.70
N SER A 59 27.06 -33.05 19.27
CA SER A 59 27.35 -32.50 17.94
C SER A 59 28.74 -31.84 17.91
N MET A 60 29.30 -31.72 16.71
CA MET A 60 30.54 -30.99 16.46
C MET A 60 30.47 -29.54 16.99
N ASP A 61 29.32 -28.88 16.84
CA ASP A 61 29.08 -27.54 17.37
C ASP A 61 29.22 -27.51 18.91
N VAL A 62 28.60 -28.47 19.59
CA VAL A 62 28.68 -28.59 21.05
C VAL A 62 30.11 -28.88 21.50
N LEU A 63 30.82 -29.79 20.81
CA LEU A 63 32.21 -30.12 21.14
C LEU A 63 33.14 -28.90 21.00
N LEU A 64 32.99 -28.09 19.94
CA LEU A 64 33.76 -26.85 19.76
C LEU A 64 33.38 -25.74 20.75
N GLY A 65 32.24 -25.88 21.42
CA GLY A 65 31.60 -24.76 22.11
C GLY A 65 31.11 -23.69 21.13
N TYR A 66 30.85 -24.09 19.88
CA TYR A 66 30.23 -23.24 18.88
C TYR A 66 28.74 -23.14 19.19
N ASN A 67 28.36 -22.04 19.81
CA ASN A 67 26.97 -21.61 19.79
C ASN A 67 26.76 -20.85 18.48
N LEU A 68 25.72 -21.19 17.72
CA LEU A 68 25.25 -20.39 16.59
C LEU A 68 24.81 -19.01 17.12
N SER A 69 25.78 -18.13 17.38
CA SER A 69 25.57 -16.70 17.56
C SER A 69 25.29 -16.02 16.23
N SER A 70 24.91 -16.78 15.20
CA SER A 70 24.37 -16.21 13.98
C SER A 70 23.17 -15.39 14.40
N LYS A 71 23.35 -14.07 14.50
CA LYS A 71 22.26 -13.11 14.43
C LYS A 71 21.30 -13.67 13.39
N SER A 72 20.08 -13.96 13.80
CA SER A 72 19.07 -14.45 12.89
C SER A 72 18.93 -13.45 11.74
N ILE A 73 18.35 -13.88 10.62
CA ILE A 73 18.02 -12.95 9.53
C ILE A 73 17.20 -11.78 10.08
N ASP A 74 16.31 -12.06 11.04
CA ASP A 74 15.51 -11.07 11.73
C ASP A 74 16.35 -10.11 12.58
N ASP A 75 17.31 -10.60 13.37
CA ASP A 75 18.19 -9.72 14.16
C ASP A 75 19.02 -8.78 13.29
N ILE A 76 19.51 -9.27 12.15
CA ILE A 76 20.26 -8.45 11.19
C ILE A 76 19.34 -7.42 10.54
N TYR A 77 18.16 -7.85 10.11
CA TYR A 77 17.14 -6.96 9.56
C TYR A 77 16.76 -5.84 10.53
N HIS A 78 16.43 -6.18 11.78
CA HIS A 78 16.08 -5.20 12.81
C HIS A 78 17.26 -4.27 13.10
N ARG A 79 18.49 -4.80 13.20
CA ARG A 79 19.67 -3.95 13.38
C ARG A 79 19.87 -2.96 12.22
N LEU A 80 19.64 -3.38 10.97
CA LEU A 80 19.72 -2.48 9.81
C LEU A 80 18.66 -1.38 9.88
N CYS A 81 17.41 -1.75 10.20
CA CYS A 81 16.33 -0.79 10.37
C CYS A 81 16.63 0.21 11.49
N ASP A 82 17.02 -0.26 12.67
CA ASP A 82 17.33 0.58 13.84
C ASP A 82 18.46 1.57 13.51
N LEU A 83 19.57 1.09 12.93
CA LEU A 83 20.69 1.96 12.55
C LEU A 83 20.28 3.02 11.51
N THR A 84 19.41 2.67 10.57
CA THR A 84 18.93 3.58 9.54
C THR A 84 17.99 4.63 10.14
N THR A 85 17.06 4.22 11.00
CA THR A 85 16.13 5.12 11.70
C THR A 85 16.85 6.05 12.67
N GLU A 86 17.89 5.55 13.37
CA GLU A 86 18.77 6.35 14.23
C GLU A 86 19.77 7.21 13.44
N GLN A 87 19.77 7.15 12.10
CA GLN A 87 20.68 7.88 11.20
C GLN A 87 22.17 7.58 11.44
N LYS A 88 22.50 6.40 11.97
CA LYS A 88 23.87 5.90 12.13
C LYS A 88 24.36 5.27 10.83
N PHE A 89 24.47 6.10 9.79
CA PHE A 89 24.67 5.67 8.41
C PHE A 89 25.96 4.86 8.19
N ASP A 90 27.09 5.26 8.76
CA ASP A 90 28.35 4.53 8.60
C ASP A 90 28.27 3.11 9.19
N GLU A 91 27.64 2.96 10.35
CA GLU A 91 27.38 1.66 10.96
C GLU A 91 26.38 0.84 10.14
N ALA A 92 25.32 1.49 9.61
CA ALA A 92 24.30 0.85 8.79
C ALA A 92 24.90 0.28 7.50
N VAL A 93 25.74 1.05 6.81
CA VAL A 93 26.46 0.61 5.59
C VAL A 93 27.37 -0.56 5.91
N SER A 94 28.16 -0.48 7.00
CA SER A 94 29.03 -1.59 7.42
C SER A 94 28.24 -2.87 7.73
N GLU A 95 27.07 -2.77 8.36
CA GLU A 95 26.20 -3.92 8.62
C GLU A 95 25.58 -4.45 7.31
N ALA A 96 25.16 -3.56 6.40
CA ALA A 96 24.56 -3.91 5.12
C ALA A 96 25.53 -4.67 4.21
N GLU A 97 26.78 -4.23 4.12
CA GLU A 97 27.83 -4.90 3.35
C GLU A 97 28.08 -6.32 3.88
N LYS A 98 28.20 -6.48 5.20
CA LYS A 98 28.35 -7.81 5.84
C LYS A 98 27.13 -8.69 5.59
N ALA A 99 25.93 -8.12 5.70
CA ALA A 99 24.68 -8.83 5.51
C ALA A 99 24.51 -9.31 4.06
N LEU A 100 24.87 -8.50 3.07
CA LEU A 100 24.79 -8.84 1.64
C LEU A 100 25.82 -9.91 1.23
N VAL A 101 26.99 -9.95 1.87
CA VAL A 101 27.97 -11.03 1.68
C VAL A 101 27.44 -12.34 2.26
N ARG A 102 26.83 -12.28 3.44
CA ARG A 102 26.36 -13.47 4.16
C ARG A 102 25.04 -14.04 3.61
N TYR A 103 24.13 -13.16 3.19
CA TYR A 103 22.78 -13.50 2.72
C TYR A 103 22.48 -12.87 1.35
N PRO A 104 23.26 -13.19 0.31
CA PRO A 104 23.17 -12.56 -1.01
C PRO A 104 21.82 -12.81 -1.73
N THR A 105 21.03 -13.77 -1.31
CA THR A 105 19.77 -14.13 -1.99
C THR A 105 18.55 -13.98 -1.09
N CYS A 106 18.74 -13.44 0.12
CA CYS A 106 17.64 -13.25 1.07
C CYS A 106 16.90 -11.95 0.75
N PHE A 107 15.66 -12.07 0.29
CA PHE A 107 14.82 -10.93 -0.08
C PHE A 107 14.73 -9.87 1.03
N LYS A 108 14.47 -10.31 2.27
CA LYS A 108 14.34 -9.42 3.44
C LYS A 108 15.59 -8.56 3.68
N ILE A 109 16.78 -9.16 3.57
CA ILE A 109 18.06 -8.45 3.72
C ILE A 109 18.31 -7.52 2.54
N ILE A 110 18.11 -8.00 1.30
CA ILE A 110 18.30 -7.19 0.10
C ILE A 110 17.40 -5.95 0.14
N MET A 111 16.13 -6.11 0.50
CA MET A 111 15.16 -5.01 0.63
C MET A 111 15.57 -4.00 1.69
N ALA A 112 16.00 -4.45 2.88
CA ALA A 112 16.48 -3.55 3.93
C ALA A 112 17.70 -2.74 3.49
N CYS A 113 18.65 -3.39 2.80
CA CYS A 113 19.82 -2.71 2.25
C CYS A 113 19.44 -1.73 1.13
N ALA A 114 18.52 -2.10 0.23
CA ALA A 114 18.04 -1.19 -0.82
C ALA A 114 17.40 0.07 -0.24
N ALA A 115 16.56 -0.09 0.80
CA ALA A 115 15.94 1.02 1.51
C ALA A 115 16.98 1.92 2.20
N LEU A 116 18.02 1.34 2.83
CA LEU A 116 19.14 2.11 3.40
C LEU A 116 19.81 2.98 2.34
N TYR A 117 20.23 2.41 1.21
CA TYR A 117 20.90 3.19 0.15
C TYR A 117 19.98 4.25 -0.47
N ASN A 118 18.67 3.98 -0.56
CA ASN A 118 17.70 4.99 -0.97
C ASN A 118 17.66 6.18 0.03
N VAL A 119 17.63 5.91 1.34
CA VAL A 119 17.70 6.95 2.38
C VAL A 119 19.02 7.73 2.31
N LEU A 120 20.15 7.05 2.12
CA LEU A 120 21.46 7.69 1.95
C LEU A 120 21.47 8.65 0.77
N PHE A 121 20.91 8.23 -0.36
CA PHE A 121 20.78 9.08 -1.53
C PHE A 121 19.88 10.29 -1.27
N ILE A 122 18.72 10.12 -0.64
CA ILE A 122 17.82 11.24 -0.33
C ILE A 122 18.50 12.27 0.59
N ASN A 123 19.35 11.82 1.51
CA ASN A 123 20.05 12.70 2.46
C ASN A 123 21.30 13.35 1.85
N GLY A 124 22.12 12.57 1.15
CA GLY A 124 23.45 12.97 0.68
C GLY A 124 23.53 13.34 -0.80
N GLY A 125 22.56 12.98 -1.62
CA GLY A 125 22.51 13.24 -3.06
C GLY A 125 23.59 12.53 -3.89
N LYS A 126 24.28 11.52 -3.34
CA LYS A 126 25.37 10.82 -4.04
C LYS A 126 24.81 9.83 -5.06
N GLU A 127 25.22 9.95 -6.32
CA GLU A 127 24.74 9.08 -7.40
C GLU A 127 25.08 7.59 -7.16
N ASP A 128 26.23 7.30 -6.55
CA ASP A 128 26.62 5.93 -6.21
C ASP A 128 25.62 5.25 -5.26
N ASP A 129 25.04 6.00 -4.31
CA ASP A 129 24.03 5.47 -3.39
C ASP A 129 22.72 5.16 -4.13
N ALA A 130 22.31 6.03 -5.06
CA ALA A 130 21.14 5.79 -5.90
C ALA A 130 21.33 4.56 -6.80
N GLN A 131 22.49 4.45 -7.46
CA GLN A 131 22.82 3.31 -8.29
C GLN A 131 22.79 2.02 -7.46
N LYS A 132 23.37 2.04 -6.26
CA LYS A 132 23.38 0.89 -5.37
C LYS A 132 21.98 0.47 -4.93
N ALA A 133 21.13 1.44 -4.60
CA ALA A 133 19.73 1.20 -4.27
C ALA A 133 18.99 0.53 -5.43
N VAL A 134 19.12 1.06 -6.66
CA VAL A 134 18.51 0.48 -7.87
C VAL A 134 18.98 -0.95 -8.10
N GLU A 135 20.28 -1.22 -8.04
CA GLU A 135 20.84 -2.57 -8.19
C GLU A 135 20.25 -3.55 -7.16
N LEU A 136 20.10 -3.11 -5.91
CA LEU A 136 19.55 -3.95 -4.85
C LEU A 136 18.04 -4.16 -5.01
N TYR A 137 17.27 -3.16 -5.41
CA TYR A 137 15.83 -3.33 -5.71
C TYR A 137 15.62 -4.25 -6.91
N GLU A 138 16.40 -4.11 -7.98
CA GLU A 138 16.35 -5.03 -9.13
C GLU A 138 16.74 -6.46 -8.73
N ARG A 139 17.70 -6.62 -7.82
CA ARG A 139 18.04 -7.91 -7.23
C ARG A 139 16.91 -8.46 -6.37
N ALA A 140 16.24 -7.62 -5.59
CA ALA A 140 15.10 -8.03 -4.75
C ALA A 140 13.96 -8.59 -5.61
N LEU A 141 13.66 -7.96 -6.77
CA LEU A 141 12.65 -8.45 -7.71
C LEU A 141 12.92 -9.89 -8.19
N LYS A 142 14.19 -10.30 -8.34
CA LYS A 142 14.55 -11.68 -8.72
C LYS A 142 14.19 -12.72 -7.65
N TYR A 143 14.09 -12.28 -6.39
CA TYR A 143 13.79 -13.12 -5.23
C TYR A 143 12.45 -12.76 -4.58
N PHE A 144 11.57 -12.07 -5.32
CA PHE A 144 10.29 -11.60 -4.80
C PHE A 144 9.39 -12.72 -4.28
N SER A 145 9.55 -13.96 -4.76
CA SER A 145 8.82 -15.14 -4.27
C SER A 145 9.09 -15.47 -2.79
N GLN A 146 10.14 -14.91 -2.18
CA GLN A 146 10.43 -15.03 -0.75
C GLN A 146 9.71 -13.97 0.10
N ASN A 147 9.05 -12.99 -0.51
CA ASN A 147 8.39 -11.91 0.20
C ASN A 147 7.21 -12.44 1.04
N ASP A 148 7.24 -12.17 2.34
CA ASP A 148 6.19 -12.47 3.31
C ASP A 148 5.40 -11.21 3.74
N ASN A 149 5.81 -10.03 3.28
CA ASN A 149 5.17 -8.75 3.60
C ASN A 149 4.22 -8.30 2.48
N LEU A 150 2.91 -8.39 2.74
CA LEU A 150 1.85 -7.99 1.81
C LEU A 150 1.84 -6.48 1.49
N SER A 151 2.47 -5.63 2.31
CA SER A 151 2.57 -4.20 2.01
C SER A 151 3.64 -3.90 0.95
N VAL A 152 4.55 -4.83 0.69
CA VAL A 152 5.59 -4.71 -0.34
C VAL A 152 5.14 -5.47 -1.57
N THR A 153 5.00 -4.77 -2.68
CA THR A 153 4.57 -5.34 -3.97
C THR A 153 5.66 -5.14 -5.02
N GLU A 154 5.62 -5.90 -6.12
CA GLU A 154 6.50 -5.61 -7.25
C GLU A 154 6.32 -4.18 -7.76
N VAL A 155 5.08 -3.67 -7.75
CA VAL A 155 4.74 -2.30 -8.13
C VAL A 155 5.42 -1.28 -7.21
N SER A 156 5.41 -1.50 -5.89
CA SER A 156 6.07 -0.57 -4.96
C SER A 156 7.59 -0.56 -5.13
N ILE A 157 8.21 -1.72 -5.37
CA ILE A 157 9.66 -1.79 -5.63
C ILE A 157 10.01 -1.07 -6.94
N ARG A 158 9.22 -1.27 -8.01
CA ARG A 158 9.41 -0.56 -9.28
C ARG A 158 9.17 0.95 -9.16
N MET A 159 8.25 1.37 -8.30
CA MET A 159 8.04 2.77 -7.97
C MET A 159 9.30 3.40 -7.36
N ASP A 160 9.95 2.70 -6.42
CA ASP A 160 11.22 3.16 -5.83
C ASP A 160 12.35 3.24 -6.87
N ILE A 161 12.48 2.23 -7.73
CA ILE A 161 13.44 2.25 -8.85
C ILE A 161 13.19 3.46 -9.77
N ALA A 162 11.94 3.69 -10.17
CA ALA A 162 11.58 4.80 -11.06
C ALA A 162 11.87 6.17 -10.43
N ARG A 163 11.60 6.32 -9.13
CA ARG A 163 11.94 7.53 -8.36
C ARG A 163 13.43 7.78 -8.30
N LEU A 164 14.23 6.75 -8.02
CA LEU A 164 15.70 6.85 -8.02
C LEU A 164 16.24 7.24 -9.39
N LYS A 165 15.76 6.60 -10.46
CA LYS A 165 16.13 6.94 -11.84
C LYS A 165 15.74 8.37 -12.21
N SER A 166 14.67 8.92 -11.64
CA SER A 166 14.17 10.26 -12.02
C SER A 166 15.20 11.40 -11.84
N PHE A 167 16.23 11.19 -11.02
CA PHE A 167 17.26 12.18 -10.73
C PHE A 167 18.34 12.29 -11.82
N ASN A 168 18.65 11.21 -12.55
CA ASN A 168 19.73 11.18 -13.54
C ASN A 168 19.36 10.47 -14.87
N ASP A 169 18.29 9.69 -14.90
CA ASP A 169 17.78 8.95 -16.05
C ASP A 169 16.25 9.17 -16.18
N THR A 170 15.88 10.36 -16.66
CA THR A 170 14.47 10.72 -16.84
C THR A 170 13.73 9.78 -17.79
N ASP A 171 14.37 9.30 -18.86
CA ASP A 171 13.72 8.42 -19.83
C ASP A 171 13.51 7.00 -19.27
N GLY A 172 14.49 6.46 -18.54
CA GLY A 172 14.33 5.20 -17.82
C GLY A 172 13.28 5.31 -16.71
N ALA A 173 13.22 6.42 -15.98
CA ALA A 173 12.19 6.68 -14.98
C ALA A 173 10.79 6.71 -15.62
N LEU A 174 10.60 7.45 -16.71
CA LEU A 174 9.34 7.48 -17.47
C LEU A 174 8.95 6.08 -17.96
N SER A 175 9.91 5.29 -18.45
CA SER A 175 9.66 3.92 -18.88
C SER A 175 9.13 3.05 -17.73
N GLU A 176 9.77 3.09 -16.57
CA GLU A 176 9.33 2.31 -15.40
C GLU A 176 7.99 2.80 -14.85
N PHE A 177 7.79 4.11 -14.68
CA PHE A 177 6.50 4.64 -14.23
C PHE A 177 5.36 4.24 -15.15
N ASN A 178 5.53 4.33 -16.48
CA ASN A 178 4.47 3.92 -17.42
C ASN A 178 4.13 2.43 -17.35
N LYS A 179 5.10 1.54 -17.07
CA LYS A 179 4.84 0.10 -16.90
C LYS A 179 3.95 -0.19 -15.69
N ILE A 180 4.06 0.62 -14.64
CA ILE A 180 3.34 0.41 -13.37
C ILE A 180 2.15 1.34 -13.18
N ASN A 181 1.85 2.23 -14.13
CA ASN A 181 0.85 3.28 -13.99
C ASN A 181 -0.59 2.77 -14.14
N HIS A 182 -0.95 1.73 -13.38
CA HIS A 182 -2.31 1.23 -13.31
C HIS A 182 -3.17 2.23 -12.52
N MET A 183 -4.35 2.55 -13.07
CA MET A 183 -5.30 3.49 -12.46
C MET A 183 -4.70 4.88 -12.11
N GLY A 184 -3.66 5.30 -12.84
CA GLY A 184 -3.03 6.60 -12.64
C GLY A 184 -2.14 6.75 -11.41
N ILE A 185 -1.71 5.63 -10.77
CA ILE A 185 -0.90 5.67 -9.54
C ILE A 185 0.41 6.47 -9.65
N ALA A 186 0.96 6.62 -10.86
CA ALA A 186 2.19 7.34 -11.14
C ALA A 186 1.98 8.59 -12.03
N ASP A 187 0.73 9.03 -12.27
CA ASP A 187 0.46 10.13 -13.19
C ASP A 187 1.12 11.45 -12.76
N ILE A 188 1.25 11.72 -11.46
CA ILE A 188 1.89 12.94 -10.96
C ILE A 188 3.41 12.90 -11.16
N GLU A 189 4.04 11.76 -10.87
CA GLU A 189 5.47 11.54 -11.12
C GLU A 189 5.78 11.66 -12.62
N ILE A 190 4.95 11.05 -13.48
CA ILE A 190 5.07 11.16 -14.93
C ILE A 190 4.88 12.62 -15.39
N ALA A 191 3.87 13.32 -14.86
CA ALA A 191 3.61 14.72 -15.21
C ALA A 191 4.82 15.62 -14.87
N ARG A 192 5.43 15.45 -13.69
CA ARG A 192 6.63 16.20 -13.30
C ARG A 192 7.80 15.95 -14.26
N LEU A 193 8.04 14.70 -14.65
CA LEU A 193 9.11 14.34 -15.58
C LEU A 193 8.83 14.83 -17.01
N LEU A 194 7.58 14.79 -17.47
CA LEU A 194 7.20 15.37 -18.76
C LEU A 194 7.41 16.88 -18.76
N SER A 195 7.02 17.55 -17.68
CA SER A 195 7.21 19.00 -17.52
C SER A 195 8.69 19.38 -17.52
N SER A 196 9.57 18.61 -16.85
CA SER A 196 11.02 18.89 -16.86
C SER A 196 11.65 18.73 -18.25
N LYS A 197 11.04 17.92 -19.12
CA LYS A 197 11.40 17.78 -20.55
C LYS A 197 10.72 18.82 -21.46
N GLY A 198 10.00 19.81 -20.91
CA GLY A 198 9.28 20.82 -21.68
C GLY A 198 8.00 20.33 -22.36
N LYS A 199 7.50 19.14 -22.02
CA LYS A 199 6.27 18.54 -22.56
C LYS A 199 5.05 18.92 -21.73
N THR A 200 4.77 20.22 -21.66
CA THR A 200 3.73 20.79 -20.77
C THR A 200 2.34 20.21 -21.04
N GLU A 201 1.91 20.10 -22.30
CA GLU A 201 0.58 19.57 -22.63
C GLU A 201 0.43 18.10 -22.24
N GLU A 202 1.47 17.28 -22.45
CA GLU A 202 1.46 15.88 -22.01
C GLU A 202 1.44 15.78 -20.47
N ALA A 203 2.08 16.71 -19.76
CA ALA A 203 2.02 16.77 -18.30
C ALA A 203 0.62 17.18 -17.79
N LEU A 204 -0.02 18.15 -18.44
CA LEU A 204 -1.39 18.58 -18.09
C LEU A 204 -2.43 17.49 -18.36
N ASP A 205 -2.29 16.73 -19.45
CA ASP A 205 -3.10 15.54 -19.74
C ASP A 205 -3.04 14.54 -18.56
N ARG A 206 -1.84 14.27 -18.04
CA ARG A 206 -1.63 13.38 -16.88
C ARG A 206 -2.25 13.93 -15.61
N CYS A 207 -2.09 15.22 -15.33
CA CYS A 207 -2.72 15.87 -14.18
C CYS A 207 -4.25 15.81 -14.25
N THR A 208 -4.84 15.97 -15.44
CA THR A 208 -6.29 15.87 -15.65
C THR A 208 -6.79 14.47 -15.33
N LYS A 209 -6.08 13.43 -15.78
CA LYS A 209 -6.40 12.02 -15.49
C LYS A 209 -6.33 11.72 -13.99
N ALA A 210 -5.24 12.15 -13.32
CA ALA A 210 -5.08 11.99 -11.88
C ALA A 210 -6.20 12.69 -11.09
N MET A 211 -6.55 13.93 -11.47
CA MET A 211 -7.65 14.68 -10.86
C MET A 211 -8.98 13.92 -11.01
N LEU A 212 -9.27 13.38 -12.20
CA LEU A 212 -10.49 12.64 -12.43
C LEU A 212 -10.55 11.33 -11.62
N TYR A 213 -9.45 10.57 -11.54
CA TYR A 213 -9.41 9.37 -10.70
C TYR A 213 -9.64 9.68 -9.22
N ASN A 214 -9.11 10.80 -8.73
CA ASN A 214 -9.37 11.27 -7.36
C ASN A 214 -10.83 11.71 -7.17
N LEU A 215 -11.41 12.39 -8.16
CA LEU A 215 -12.84 12.75 -8.17
C LEU A 215 -13.73 11.52 -8.00
N MET A 216 -13.48 10.48 -8.82
CA MET A 216 -14.24 9.23 -8.75
C MET A 216 -14.02 8.49 -7.43
N ARG A 217 -12.79 8.46 -6.93
CA ARG A 217 -12.47 7.82 -5.64
C ARG A 217 -13.14 8.52 -4.46
N GLU A 218 -13.14 9.85 -4.43
CA GLU A 218 -13.83 10.61 -3.36
C GLU A 218 -15.35 10.41 -3.44
N TYR A 219 -15.94 10.32 -4.65
CA TYR A 219 -17.34 9.94 -4.83
C TYR A 219 -17.63 8.56 -4.22
N ASP A 220 -16.83 7.54 -4.57
CA ASP A 220 -17.01 6.18 -4.05
C ASP A 220 -16.85 6.13 -2.52
N ILE A 221 -15.86 6.85 -1.97
CA ILE A 221 -15.66 6.96 -0.51
C ILE A 221 -16.89 7.59 0.14
N ALA A 222 -17.38 8.72 -0.38
CA ALA A 222 -18.54 9.40 0.18
C ALA A 222 -19.79 8.51 0.18
N LEU A 223 -20.03 7.79 -0.92
CA LEU A 223 -21.14 6.85 -1.07
C LEU A 223 -21.06 5.69 -0.08
N ASN A 224 -19.92 4.99 -0.04
CA ASN A 224 -19.76 3.78 0.78
C ASN A 224 -19.66 4.11 2.27
N MET A 225 -18.89 5.14 2.63
CA MET A 225 -18.70 5.53 4.03
C MET A 225 -20.00 6.05 4.64
N SER A 226 -20.78 6.85 3.91
CA SER A 226 -22.09 7.32 4.41
C SER A 226 -23.05 6.16 4.67
N SER A 227 -23.11 5.17 3.77
CA SER A 227 -23.94 3.96 3.96
C SER A 227 -23.48 3.13 5.16
N LEU A 228 -22.17 2.89 5.30
CA LEU A 228 -21.61 2.15 6.43
C LEU A 228 -21.86 2.86 7.77
N ILE A 229 -21.71 4.18 7.81
CA ILE A 229 -22.00 4.97 9.01
C ILE A 229 -23.49 4.88 9.33
N ALA A 230 -24.37 5.14 8.35
CA ALA A 230 -25.82 5.09 8.53
C ALA A 230 -26.31 3.72 9.03
N SER A 231 -25.65 2.62 8.64
CA SER A 231 -25.98 1.26 9.11
C SER A 231 -25.88 1.09 10.64
N ARG A 232 -25.17 1.98 11.35
CA ARG A 232 -25.08 2.00 12.81
C ARG A 232 -26.35 2.52 13.49
N GLY A 233 -27.18 3.28 12.76
CA GLY A 233 -28.57 3.60 13.12
C GLY A 233 -28.81 4.69 14.17
N THR A 234 -27.80 5.44 14.64
CA THR A 234 -28.03 6.56 15.58
C THR A 234 -28.23 7.89 14.86
N LYS A 235 -28.91 8.85 15.51
CA LYS A 235 -29.02 10.24 14.98
C LYS A 235 -27.65 10.87 14.70
N LYS A 236 -26.65 10.56 15.52
CA LYS A 236 -25.29 11.06 15.32
C LYS A 236 -24.68 10.47 14.05
N ASP A 237 -24.89 9.17 13.81
CA ASP A 237 -24.41 8.50 12.61
C ASP A 237 -25.08 9.06 11.34
N PHE A 238 -26.40 9.28 11.34
CA PHE A 238 -27.08 9.89 10.19
C PHE A 238 -26.60 11.32 9.92
N LYS A 239 -26.26 12.08 10.96
CA LYS A 239 -25.66 13.41 10.79
C LYS A 239 -24.24 13.33 10.22
N GLU A 240 -23.42 12.39 10.69
CA GLU A 240 -22.08 12.16 10.14
C GLU A 240 -22.14 11.69 8.68
N ALA A 241 -23.06 10.80 8.33
CA ALA A 241 -23.30 10.38 6.95
C ALA A 241 -23.74 11.55 6.05
N TYR A 242 -24.62 12.44 6.56
CA TYR A 242 -24.99 13.67 5.88
C TYR A 242 -23.78 14.57 5.59
N ASP A 243 -22.90 14.77 6.57
CA ASP A 243 -21.72 15.64 6.44
C ASP A 243 -20.69 15.04 5.46
N ILE A 244 -20.53 13.70 5.42
CA ILE A 244 -19.71 13.00 4.43
C ILE A 244 -20.24 13.19 3.00
N LEU A 245 -21.56 13.08 2.81
CA LEU A 245 -22.19 13.29 1.49
C LEU A 245 -22.08 14.74 1.03
N ASP A 246 -22.18 15.71 1.96
CA ASP A 246 -21.98 17.13 1.67
C ASP A 246 -20.56 17.40 1.15
N ARG A 247 -19.56 16.80 1.79
CA ARG A 247 -18.16 16.86 1.31
C ARG A 247 -18.02 16.30 -0.10
N GLY A 248 -18.64 15.15 -0.41
CA GLY A 248 -18.59 14.54 -1.73
C GLY A 248 -19.20 15.43 -2.82
N ILE A 249 -20.36 16.04 -2.54
CA ILE A 249 -21.03 16.99 -3.45
C ILE A 249 -20.15 18.22 -3.67
N ALA A 250 -19.59 18.80 -2.60
CA ALA A 250 -18.70 19.96 -2.70
C ALA A 250 -17.45 19.66 -3.53
N TYR A 251 -16.90 18.44 -3.45
CA TYR A 251 -15.76 18.03 -4.26
C TYR A 251 -16.13 17.96 -5.75
N ILE A 252 -17.30 17.41 -6.09
CA ILE A 252 -17.83 17.42 -7.47
C ILE A 252 -18.03 18.84 -7.99
N ASP A 253 -18.68 19.69 -7.19
CA ASP A 253 -18.94 21.08 -7.58
C ASP A 253 -17.64 21.87 -7.77
N SER A 254 -16.59 21.58 -6.98
CA SER A 254 -15.30 22.26 -7.10
C SER A 254 -14.56 21.98 -8.43
N ALA A 255 -14.82 20.83 -9.05
CA ALA A 255 -14.23 20.47 -10.34
C ALA A 255 -15.07 20.99 -11.53
N GLY A 256 -16.35 21.29 -11.29
CA GLY A 256 -17.34 21.60 -12.30
C GLY A 256 -17.38 23.06 -12.76
N ASN A 257 -17.79 23.29 -14.00
CA ASN A 257 -18.03 24.62 -14.58
C ASN A 257 -19.53 25.03 -14.57
N GLY A 258 -20.38 24.24 -13.91
CA GLY A 258 -21.84 24.43 -13.87
C GLY A 258 -22.61 23.87 -15.06
N LYS A 259 -21.94 23.35 -16.09
CA LYS A 259 -22.59 22.65 -17.21
C LYS A 259 -22.91 21.20 -16.84
N ILE A 260 -23.98 20.71 -17.45
CA ILE A 260 -24.40 19.32 -17.37
C ILE A 260 -23.33 18.41 -18.00
N SER A 261 -22.96 17.35 -17.28
CA SER A 261 -21.95 16.37 -17.67
C SER A 261 -22.11 15.09 -16.85
N CYS A 262 -21.30 14.07 -17.13
CA CYS A 262 -21.28 12.82 -16.36
C CYS A 262 -21.16 13.07 -14.83
N ALA A 263 -20.37 14.05 -14.41
CA ALA A 263 -20.24 14.47 -13.00
C ALA A 263 -21.58 14.90 -12.36
N THR A 264 -22.50 15.45 -13.16
CA THR A 264 -23.84 15.82 -12.70
C THR A 264 -24.64 14.61 -12.25
N LYS A 265 -24.52 13.47 -12.95
CA LYS A 265 -25.22 12.23 -12.58
C LYS A 265 -24.73 11.72 -11.22
N PHE A 266 -23.42 11.73 -10.99
CA PHE A 266 -22.83 11.38 -9.68
C PHE A 266 -23.32 12.32 -8.57
N LYS A 267 -23.38 13.63 -8.82
CA LYS A 267 -23.93 14.60 -7.86
C LYS A 267 -25.40 14.30 -7.52
N ILE A 268 -26.23 13.98 -8.50
CA ILE A 268 -27.64 13.63 -8.29
C ILE A 268 -27.77 12.44 -7.32
N ASN A 269 -26.95 11.41 -7.48
CA ASN A 269 -26.96 10.25 -6.59
C ASN A 269 -26.66 10.65 -5.13
N LEU A 270 -25.59 11.42 -4.92
CA LEU A 270 -25.24 11.88 -3.58
C LEU A 270 -26.32 12.77 -2.98
N LEU A 271 -26.99 13.62 -3.77
CA LEU A 271 -28.11 14.45 -3.31
C LEU A 271 -29.29 13.62 -2.81
N ILE A 272 -29.66 12.56 -3.53
CA ILE A 272 -30.76 11.67 -3.14
C ILE A 272 -30.41 10.92 -1.85
N ILE A 273 -29.20 10.36 -1.76
CA ILE A 273 -28.76 9.63 -0.56
C ILE A 273 -28.66 10.59 0.64
N LYS A 274 -28.21 11.83 0.41
CA LYS A 274 -28.17 12.88 1.44
C LYS A 274 -29.58 13.29 1.89
N ALA A 275 -30.56 13.31 0.98
CA ALA A 275 -31.95 13.53 1.34
C ALA A 275 -32.54 12.36 2.16
N MET A 276 -32.10 11.13 1.88
CA MET A 276 -32.49 9.95 2.66
C MET A 276 -31.99 10.01 4.11
N THR A 277 -30.77 10.48 4.37
CA THR A 277 -30.28 10.63 5.76
C THR A 277 -31.10 11.64 6.57
N LEU A 278 -31.58 12.72 5.92
CA LEU A 278 -32.44 13.72 6.55
C LEU A 278 -33.80 13.16 6.99
N CYS A 279 -34.30 12.09 6.36
CA CYS A 279 -35.53 11.42 6.79
C CYS A 279 -35.40 10.89 8.23
N PHE A 280 -34.24 10.34 8.59
CA PHE A 280 -33.94 9.85 9.93
C PHE A 280 -33.74 10.97 10.95
N LEU A 281 -33.24 12.11 10.49
CA LEU A 281 -33.12 13.32 11.30
C LEU A 281 -34.45 14.07 11.45
N LYS A 282 -35.49 13.68 10.70
CA LYS A 282 -36.81 14.33 10.61
C LYS A 282 -36.74 15.78 10.10
N GLU A 283 -35.74 16.08 9.27
CA GLU A 283 -35.52 17.39 8.67
C GLU A 283 -36.17 17.45 7.26
N TYR A 284 -37.50 17.38 7.22
CA TYR A 284 -38.23 17.17 5.97
C TYR A 284 -38.15 18.35 5.00
N ASP A 285 -38.05 19.60 5.48
CA ASP A 285 -37.93 20.77 4.59
C ASP A 285 -36.61 20.77 3.83
N SER A 286 -35.51 20.45 4.52
CA SER A 286 -34.19 20.28 3.91
C SER A 286 -34.17 19.09 2.95
N MET A 287 -34.82 17.98 3.31
CA MET A 287 -34.98 16.80 2.46
C MET A 287 -35.69 17.14 1.15
N LYS A 288 -36.83 17.85 1.22
CA LYS A 288 -37.60 18.25 0.03
C LYS A 288 -36.79 19.15 -0.90
N LYS A 289 -35.98 20.07 -0.36
CA LYS A 289 -35.08 20.93 -1.15
C LYS A 289 -34.02 20.13 -1.91
N LEU A 290 -33.40 19.13 -1.26
CA LEU A 290 -32.39 18.30 -1.91
C LEU A 290 -32.99 17.41 -3.00
N ILE A 291 -34.16 16.81 -2.76
CA ILE A 291 -34.88 16.06 -3.80
C ILE A 291 -35.26 17.01 -4.96
N ALA A 292 -35.72 18.24 -4.64
CA ALA A 292 -36.02 19.28 -5.63
C ALA A 292 -34.82 19.59 -6.53
N GLU A 293 -33.65 19.80 -5.93
CA GLU A 293 -32.41 20.05 -6.67
C GLU A 293 -32.03 18.87 -7.56
N ALA A 294 -32.03 17.65 -7.00
CA ALA A 294 -31.68 16.43 -7.74
C ALA A 294 -32.56 16.23 -8.97
N GLY A 295 -33.87 16.43 -8.85
CA GLY A 295 -34.80 16.29 -9.98
C GLY A 295 -34.66 17.35 -11.06
N MET A 296 -34.38 18.61 -10.68
CA MET A 296 -34.08 19.66 -11.65
C MET A 296 -32.81 19.34 -12.45
N LEU A 297 -31.77 18.86 -11.77
CA LEU A 297 -30.53 18.44 -12.42
C LEU A 297 -30.76 17.21 -13.31
N ALA A 298 -31.54 16.24 -12.85
CA ALA A 298 -31.86 15.03 -13.62
C ALA A 298 -32.65 15.36 -14.89
N LYS A 299 -33.65 16.26 -14.82
CA LYS A 299 -34.39 16.73 -16.00
C LYS A 299 -33.47 17.42 -17.00
N LYS A 300 -32.56 18.28 -16.53
CA LYS A 300 -31.57 18.95 -17.39
C LYS A 300 -30.60 17.95 -18.03
N TYR A 301 -30.20 16.93 -17.29
CA TYR A 301 -29.36 15.84 -17.80
C TYR A 301 -30.06 15.03 -18.88
N ASP A 302 -31.28 14.58 -18.62
CA ASP A 302 -32.02 13.70 -19.53
C ASP A 302 -32.49 14.42 -20.81
N ALA A 303 -32.58 15.75 -20.79
CA ALA A 303 -32.89 16.56 -21.98
C ALA A 303 -31.75 16.62 -23.00
N ASP A 304 -30.49 16.57 -22.54
CA ASP A 304 -29.29 16.52 -23.39
C ASP A 304 -28.21 15.64 -22.71
N PRO A 305 -28.36 14.30 -22.78
CA PRO A 305 -27.50 13.38 -22.05
C PRO A 305 -26.04 13.52 -22.48
N ASN A 306 -25.18 13.87 -21.53
CA ASN A 306 -23.76 14.08 -21.76
C ASN A 306 -22.92 13.21 -20.84
N ASN A 307 -22.62 11.99 -21.30
CA ASN A 307 -21.83 11.02 -20.55
C ASN A 307 -20.32 11.36 -20.54
N ALA A 308 -19.90 12.47 -21.14
CA ALA A 308 -18.51 12.89 -21.15
C ALA A 308 -18.21 13.86 -20.00
N PHE A 309 -17.07 13.66 -19.34
CA PHE A 309 -16.59 14.56 -18.29
C PHE A 309 -16.05 15.89 -18.84
N HIS A 310 -15.45 15.89 -20.04
CA HIS A 310 -14.75 17.05 -20.60
C HIS A 310 -15.64 18.30 -20.77
N ASN A 311 -16.94 18.13 -20.94
CA ASN A 311 -17.87 19.24 -21.16
C ASN A 311 -18.18 20.02 -19.87
N GLY A 312 -18.07 19.38 -18.71
CA GLY A 312 -18.51 19.92 -17.43
C GLY A 312 -17.40 20.31 -16.46
N MET A 313 -16.13 20.14 -16.81
CA MET A 313 -15.00 20.38 -15.89
C MET A 313 -14.21 21.65 -16.27
N ASN A 314 -13.69 22.38 -15.27
CA ASN A 314 -12.91 23.60 -15.49
C ASN A 314 -11.47 23.34 -15.99
N PHE A 315 -10.88 22.23 -15.59
CA PHE A 315 -9.45 21.95 -15.76
C PHE A 315 -9.22 20.71 -16.62
N TRP A 316 -9.70 20.75 -17.87
CA TRP A 316 -9.61 19.60 -18.78
C TRP A 316 -8.50 19.78 -19.81
N HIS A 317 -7.45 18.99 -19.68
CA HIS A 317 -6.34 18.90 -20.64
C HIS A 317 -6.11 17.47 -21.15
N ALA A 318 -6.99 16.53 -20.80
CA ALA A 318 -6.86 15.17 -21.29
C ALA A 318 -7.18 15.10 -22.79
N LYS A 319 -6.47 14.23 -23.50
CA LYS A 319 -6.70 13.99 -24.94
C LYS A 319 -8.14 13.52 -25.21
N GLU A 320 -8.64 13.80 -26.42
CA GLU A 320 -10.02 13.47 -26.83
C GLU A 320 -10.33 11.96 -26.79
N ASP A 321 -9.32 11.11 -26.92
CA ASP A 321 -9.45 9.65 -26.83
C ASP A 321 -9.50 9.12 -25.39
N PHE A 322 -9.33 10.00 -24.39
CA PHE A 322 -9.45 9.62 -22.99
C PHE A 322 -10.91 9.40 -22.59
N ALA A 323 -11.33 8.15 -22.65
CA ALA A 323 -12.56 7.66 -22.05
C ALA A 323 -12.24 7.05 -20.68
N PRO A 324 -12.48 7.75 -19.56
CA PRO A 324 -12.34 7.15 -18.24
C PRO A 324 -13.22 5.90 -18.13
N TYR A 325 -12.71 4.85 -17.47
CA TYR A 325 -13.48 3.66 -17.12
C TYR A 325 -14.58 4.03 -16.12
N GLY A 326 -15.70 4.53 -16.63
CA GLY A 326 -16.94 4.73 -15.90
C GLY A 326 -18.04 4.26 -16.84
N PHE A 327 -18.36 2.98 -16.78
CA PHE A 327 -19.61 2.53 -17.37
C PHE A 327 -20.71 3.09 -16.51
N ASP A 328 -21.67 3.77 -17.13
CA ASP A 328 -22.89 4.17 -16.47
C ASP A 328 -23.70 2.90 -16.12
N ASP A 329 -23.47 2.36 -14.93
CA ASP A 329 -24.12 1.16 -14.39
C ASP A 329 -25.43 1.50 -13.66
N LEU A 330 -25.81 2.78 -13.60
CA LEU A 330 -26.94 3.31 -12.82
C LEU A 330 -28.18 3.61 -13.67
N GLY A 331 -28.22 3.17 -14.93
CA GLY A 331 -29.37 3.29 -15.83
C GLY A 331 -29.16 4.27 -16.98
N SER A 332 -30.10 4.32 -17.93
CA SER A 332 -29.94 5.09 -19.18
C SER A 332 -30.17 6.60 -19.02
N GLY A 333 -30.87 7.01 -17.96
CA GLY A 333 -31.15 8.41 -17.61
C GLY A 333 -31.03 8.66 -16.10
N ALA A 334 -30.80 9.91 -15.72
CA ALA A 334 -30.67 10.34 -14.32
C ALA A 334 -32.00 10.27 -13.57
N ILE A 335 -33.15 10.48 -14.22
CA ILE A 335 -34.47 10.30 -13.56
C ILE A 335 -34.69 8.82 -13.23
N GLU A 336 -34.34 7.91 -14.15
CA GLU A 336 -34.43 6.46 -13.93
C GLU A 336 -33.58 6.04 -12.72
N THR A 337 -32.37 6.60 -12.60
CA THR A 337 -31.50 6.37 -11.42
C THR A 337 -32.18 6.81 -10.11
N ILE A 338 -32.86 7.95 -10.09
CA ILE A 338 -33.58 8.41 -8.88
C ILE A 338 -34.75 7.46 -8.56
N GLU A 339 -35.49 7.01 -9.56
CA GLU A 339 -36.58 6.04 -9.38
C GLU A 339 -36.06 4.72 -8.80
N LEU A 340 -34.90 4.23 -9.26
CA LEU A 340 -34.24 3.05 -8.72
C LEU A 340 -33.88 3.21 -7.24
N PHE A 341 -33.29 4.34 -6.83
CA PHE A 341 -33.01 4.61 -5.41
C PHE A 341 -34.27 4.54 -4.53
N PHE A 342 -35.40 5.05 -5.02
CA PHE A 342 -36.67 4.98 -4.28
C PHE A 342 -37.38 3.61 -4.41
N ALA A 343 -37.03 2.77 -5.38
CA ALA A 343 -37.52 1.39 -5.52
C ALA A 343 -36.70 0.38 -4.69
N GLU A 344 -35.37 0.43 -4.78
CA GLU A 344 -34.39 -0.51 -4.20
C GLU A 344 -33.91 -0.11 -2.78
N THR A 345 -34.66 0.76 -2.11
CA THR A 345 -34.35 1.28 -0.77
C THR A 345 -34.07 0.23 0.35
N PRO A 346 -34.46 -1.07 0.26
CA PRO A 346 -34.15 -2.03 1.33
C PRO A 346 -32.68 -2.43 1.50
N GLU A 347 -31.78 -2.15 0.54
CA GLU A 347 -30.40 -2.71 0.59
C GLU A 347 -29.33 -1.76 1.16
N LEU A 348 -29.55 -0.44 1.08
CA LEU A 348 -28.59 0.57 1.57
C LEU A 348 -28.74 0.90 3.07
N TYR A 349 -29.88 0.59 3.68
CA TYR A 349 -30.21 0.93 5.07
C TYR A 349 -30.88 -0.25 5.78
N PRO A 350 -30.74 -0.39 7.11
CA PRO A 350 -31.35 -1.50 7.86
C PRO A 350 -32.87 -1.65 7.61
N SER A 351 -33.34 -2.87 7.40
CA SER A 351 -34.75 -3.15 7.02
C SER A 351 -35.82 -2.62 7.99
N LYS A 352 -35.46 -2.38 9.25
CA LYS A 352 -36.35 -1.85 10.31
C LYS A 352 -36.70 -0.38 10.16
N GLU A 353 -36.06 0.32 9.23
CA GLU A 353 -36.04 1.78 9.05
C GLU A 353 -36.70 2.26 7.74
N THR A 354 -37.41 1.36 7.07
CA THR A 354 -38.10 1.63 5.79
C THR A 354 -39.31 2.56 5.91
N LYS A 355 -39.81 2.84 7.14
CA LYS A 355 -40.97 3.73 7.35
C LYS A 355 -40.59 5.20 7.24
N GLU A 356 -39.35 5.53 7.54
CA GLU A 356 -38.80 6.87 7.59
C GLU A 356 -38.68 7.47 6.18
N PHE A 357 -38.46 6.63 5.16
CA PHE A 357 -38.40 7.05 3.75
C PHE A 357 -39.76 7.34 3.12
N LYS A 358 -40.88 7.05 3.80
CA LYS A 358 -42.22 7.24 3.22
C LYS A 358 -42.48 8.66 2.76
N GLU A 359 -42.02 9.66 3.52
CA GLU A 359 -42.19 11.06 3.14
C GLU A 359 -41.34 11.46 1.93
N ALA A 360 -40.11 10.96 1.83
CA ALA A 360 -39.28 11.19 0.64
C ALA A 360 -39.88 10.55 -0.62
N LYS A 361 -40.35 9.30 -0.53
CA LYS A 361 -41.03 8.61 -1.64
C LYS A 361 -42.31 9.33 -2.05
N LYS A 362 -43.13 9.72 -1.08
CA LYS A 362 -44.37 10.46 -1.31
C LYS A 362 -44.09 11.81 -1.98
N TYR A 363 -43.10 12.55 -1.49
CA TYR A 363 -42.70 13.82 -2.09
C TYR A 363 -42.24 13.62 -3.54
N TRP A 364 -41.33 12.67 -3.80
CA TRP A 364 -40.84 12.37 -5.14
C TRP A 364 -41.97 12.03 -6.13
N HIS A 365 -42.88 11.12 -5.76
CA HIS A 365 -43.93 10.67 -6.68
C HIS A 365 -45.09 11.65 -6.85
N ASN A 366 -45.43 12.45 -5.83
CA ASN A 366 -46.64 13.28 -5.85
C ASN A 366 -46.39 14.79 -5.97
N GLU A 367 -45.34 15.31 -5.33
CA GLU A 367 -45.14 16.77 -5.19
C GLU A 367 -43.98 17.28 -6.06
N ALA A 368 -42.90 16.50 -6.16
CA ALA A 368 -41.67 16.89 -6.82
C ALA A 368 -41.81 16.93 -8.36
N LYS A 369 -42.53 15.95 -8.93
CA LYS A 369 -42.84 15.92 -10.37
C LYS A 369 -43.66 17.13 -10.81
N GLU A 370 -44.67 17.52 -10.03
CA GLU A 370 -45.49 18.72 -10.30
C GLU A 370 -44.65 20.00 -10.18
N TYR A 371 -43.78 20.09 -9.16
CA TYR A 371 -42.91 21.24 -8.94
C TYR A 371 -41.94 21.46 -10.12
N TRP A 372 -41.25 20.45 -10.65
CA TRP A 372 -40.31 20.67 -11.77
C TRP A 372 -40.94 20.72 -13.17
N HIS A 373 -42.17 20.21 -13.32
CA HIS A 373 -42.94 20.45 -14.54
C HIS A 373 -43.43 21.92 -14.59
N SER A 374 -43.60 22.57 -13.44
CA SER A 374 -43.99 23.98 -13.35
C SER A 374 -42.87 24.98 -13.64
N ILE A 375 -41.61 24.55 -13.49
CA ILE A 375 -40.44 25.37 -13.82
C ILE A 375 -40.20 25.25 -15.34
N LYS A 376 -40.60 26.28 -16.09
CA LYS A 376 -40.20 26.45 -17.50
C LYS A 376 -38.69 26.60 -17.58
N ASP A 377 -38.08 25.95 -18.56
CA ASP A 377 -36.65 26.04 -18.83
C ASP A 377 -36.24 27.52 -18.93
N GLN A 378 -35.46 27.97 -17.94
CA GLN A 378 -34.80 29.28 -17.93
C GLN A 378 -33.36 29.14 -18.38
#